data_AF-A0A5F2G682-F1
#
_entry.id   AF-A0A5F2G682-F1
#
_cell.length_a   1.000
_cell.length_b   1.000
_cell.length_c   1.000
_cell.angle_alpha   90.00
_cell.angle_beta   90.00
_cell.angle_gamma   90.00
#
_symmetry.space_group_name_H-M   'P 1'
#
loop_
_entity.id
_entity.type
_entity.pdbx_description
1 polymer ?
#
loop_
_entity_poly.entity_id
_entity_poly.type
_entity_poly.pdbx_seq_one_letter_code
_entity_poly.pdbx_strand_id
1 'polypeptide(L)'
;MNAFDVRPTLDAPDDDPYLWLENVEGERALAWAAGQSAKTLKHFGGTQFERDRAALTAIFDNRDNLPLIARHGQYLHNYWRDAGNPRGLWRRTTLAAYMKADPQWELLLDLDALAASDGEDWIWDGASIEPERRERAVLR
;
A
#
# COMPACT_ATOMS: atom_id res chain seq x y z
N MET A 1 -11.69 30.19 2.77
CA MET A 1 -12.63 30.50 1.67
C MET A 1 -12.96 29.18 0.99
N ASN A 2 -14.11 28.58 1.32
CA ASN A 2 -14.60 27.43 0.58
C ASN A 2 -15.09 27.96 -0.77
N ALA A 3 -14.35 27.69 -1.83
CA ALA A 3 -14.91 27.82 -3.17
C ALA A 3 -16.08 26.83 -3.25
N PHE A 4 -17.26 27.31 -3.63
CA PHE A 4 -18.36 26.42 -4.02
C PHE A 4 -17.83 25.56 -5.16
N ASP A 5 -17.79 24.25 -4.94
CA ASP A 5 -17.44 23.30 -6.00
C ASP A 5 -18.61 23.29 -6.98
N VAL A 6 -18.39 23.86 -8.17
CA VAL A 6 -19.39 23.98 -9.24
C VAL A 6 -19.48 22.73 -10.11
N ARG A 7 -18.70 21.69 -9.79
CA ARG A 7 -18.75 20.44 -10.54
C ARG A 7 -20.10 19.75 -10.32
N PRO A 8 -20.69 19.16 -11.37
CA PRO A 8 -21.91 18.38 -11.23
C PRO A 8 -21.67 17.21 -10.27
N THR A 9 -22.71 16.80 -9.57
CA THR A 9 -22.69 15.61 -8.71
C THR A 9 -23.93 14.78 -8.95
N LEU A 10 -23.96 13.55 -8.43
CA LEU A 10 -25.18 12.73 -8.46
C LEU A 10 -26.41 13.43 -7.86
N ASP A 11 -26.20 14.31 -6.86
CA ASP A 11 -27.26 15.07 -6.19
C ASP A 11 -27.58 16.41 -6.88
N ALA A 12 -26.71 16.87 -7.78
CA ALA A 12 -26.85 18.09 -8.57
C ALA A 12 -26.37 17.84 -10.02
N PRO A 13 -27.12 17.05 -10.82
CA PRO A 13 -26.67 16.62 -12.13
C PRO A 13 -26.75 17.74 -13.18
N ASP A 14 -25.80 17.71 -14.12
CA ASP A 14 -25.85 18.48 -15.37
C ASP A 14 -26.08 17.54 -16.57
N ASP A 15 -25.65 17.96 -17.77
CA ASP A 15 -25.76 17.22 -19.02
C ASP A 15 -24.56 16.28 -19.31
N ASP A 16 -23.68 16.01 -18.34
CA ASP A 16 -22.59 15.04 -18.49
C ASP A 16 -23.14 13.60 -18.69
N PRO A 17 -22.93 12.96 -19.85
CA PRO A 17 -23.37 11.59 -20.10
C PRO A 17 -22.66 10.55 -19.21
N TYR A 18 -21.59 10.92 -18.51
CA TYR A 18 -20.78 10.04 -17.66
C TYR A 18 -20.93 10.27 -16.16
N LEU A 19 -21.81 11.19 -15.72
CA LEU A 19 -21.99 11.53 -14.31
C LEU A 19 -22.24 10.32 -13.40
N TRP A 20 -22.89 9.27 -13.91
CA TRP A 20 -23.13 8.01 -13.19
C TRP A 20 -21.84 7.26 -12.79
N LEU A 21 -20.68 7.59 -13.36
CA LEU A 21 -19.38 7.07 -12.94
C LEU A 21 -18.94 7.62 -11.59
N GLU A 22 -19.52 8.74 -11.13
CA GLU A 22 -19.26 9.28 -9.78
C GLU A 22 -19.85 8.41 -8.67
N ASN A 23 -20.82 7.55 -9.00
CA ASN A 23 -21.27 6.51 -8.08
C ASN A 23 -20.26 5.35 -8.09
N VAL A 24 -19.09 5.57 -7.48
CA VAL A 24 -17.93 4.67 -7.59
C VAL A 24 -18.17 3.26 -7.04
N GLU A 25 -19.12 3.10 -6.11
CA GLU A 25 -19.54 1.81 -5.56
C GLU A 25 -20.77 1.24 -6.28
N GLY A 26 -21.37 1.99 -7.20
CA GLY A 26 -22.56 1.58 -7.94
C GLY A 26 -22.27 0.48 -8.95
N GLU A 27 -23.18 -0.49 -9.05
CA GLU A 27 -23.07 -1.66 -9.94
C GLU A 27 -22.73 -1.27 -11.39
N ARG A 28 -23.37 -0.21 -11.92
CA ARG A 28 -23.13 0.28 -13.27
C ARG A 28 -21.69 0.77 -13.45
N ALA A 29 -21.19 1.58 -12.50
CA ALA A 29 -19.82 2.12 -12.53
C ALA A 29 -18.79 1.00 -12.43
N LEU A 30 -18.97 0.07 -11.50
CA LEU A 30 -18.11 -1.09 -11.32
C LEU A 30 -18.08 -1.99 -12.57
N ALA A 31 -19.25 -2.29 -13.15
CA ALA A 31 -19.34 -3.10 -14.37
C ALA A 31 -18.63 -2.42 -15.56
N TRP A 32 -18.76 -1.10 -15.69
CA TRP A 32 -18.06 -0.34 -16.71
C TRP A 32 -16.55 -0.36 -16.50
N ALA A 33 -16.08 -0.10 -15.28
CA ALA A 33 -14.66 -0.10 -14.94
C ALA A 33 -14.03 -1.48 -15.20
N ALA A 34 -14.69 -2.55 -14.77
CA ALA A 34 -14.27 -3.92 -15.06
C ALA A 34 -14.21 -4.19 -16.58
N GLY A 35 -15.19 -3.70 -17.35
CA GLY A 35 -15.20 -3.79 -18.81
C GLY A 35 -14.04 -3.05 -19.47
N GLN A 36 -13.64 -1.88 -18.96
CA GLN A 36 -12.46 -1.16 -19.45
C GLN A 36 -11.16 -1.88 -19.10
N SER A 37 -11.03 -2.35 -17.85
CA SER A 37 -9.87 -3.15 -17.41
C SER A 37 -9.69 -4.40 -18.26
N ALA A 38 -10.79 -5.11 -18.58
CA ALA A 38 -10.74 -6.29 -19.44
C ALA A 38 -10.27 -5.96 -20.87
N LYS A 39 -10.71 -4.83 -21.44
CA LYS A 39 -10.23 -4.38 -22.77
C LYS A 39 -8.73 -4.06 -22.73
N THR A 40 -8.26 -3.39 -21.70
CA THR A 40 -6.84 -3.07 -21.50
C THR A 40 -6.01 -4.34 -21.38
N LEU A 41 -6.43 -5.30 -20.53
CA LEU A 41 -5.73 -6.57 -20.37
C LEU A 41 -5.75 -7.41 -21.65
N LYS A 42 -6.83 -7.36 -22.44
CA LYS A 42 -6.87 -8.02 -23.75
C LYS A 42 -5.85 -7.43 -24.73
N HIS A 43 -5.61 -6.12 -24.68
CA HIS A 43 -4.69 -5.44 -25.60
C HIS A 43 -3.22 -5.52 -25.15
N PHE A 44 -2.96 -5.34 -23.85
CA PHE A 44 -1.60 -5.24 -23.31
C PHE A 44 -1.13 -6.48 -22.55
N GLY A 45 -2.01 -7.45 -22.30
CA GLY A 45 -1.66 -8.71 -21.65
C GLY A 45 -0.93 -9.69 -22.57
N GLY A 46 -0.82 -10.93 -22.13
CA GLY A 46 -0.16 -12.01 -22.87
C GLY A 46 1.29 -12.25 -22.43
N THR A 47 2.06 -12.92 -23.27
CA THR A 47 3.37 -13.49 -22.87
C THR A 47 4.38 -12.43 -22.41
N GLN A 48 4.45 -11.28 -23.07
CA GLN A 48 5.37 -10.21 -22.66
C GLN A 48 4.99 -9.67 -21.28
N PHE A 49 3.71 -9.34 -21.09
CA PHE A 49 3.18 -8.88 -19.81
C PHE A 49 3.49 -9.85 -18.67
N GLU A 50 3.26 -11.16 -18.86
CA GLU A 50 3.55 -12.15 -17.82
C GLU A 50 5.04 -12.27 -17.52
N ARG A 51 5.91 -12.14 -18.52
CA ARG A 51 7.37 -12.11 -18.31
C ARG A 51 7.80 -10.89 -17.51
N ASP A 52 7.28 -9.71 -17.85
CA ASP A 52 7.61 -8.47 -17.15
C ASP A 52 7.07 -8.49 -15.72
N ARG A 53 5.83 -8.96 -15.53
CA ARG A 53 5.25 -9.16 -14.21
C ARG A 53 6.13 -10.07 -13.36
N ALA A 54 6.53 -11.23 -13.88
CA ALA A 54 7.39 -12.16 -13.15
C ALA A 54 8.76 -11.55 -12.81
N ALA A 55 9.38 -10.81 -13.75
CA ALA A 55 10.65 -10.14 -13.51
C ALA A 55 10.53 -9.06 -12.42
N LEU A 56 9.49 -8.24 -12.46
CA LEU A 56 9.23 -7.21 -11.46
C LEU A 56 8.92 -7.83 -10.09
N THR A 57 8.10 -8.87 -10.03
CA THR A 57 7.84 -9.61 -8.79
C THR A 57 9.14 -10.13 -8.18
N ALA A 58 10.02 -10.74 -8.98
CA ALA A 58 11.32 -11.22 -8.48
C ALA A 58 12.22 -10.11 -7.94
N ILE A 59 12.14 -8.90 -8.49
CA ILE A 59 12.88 -7.72 -8.00
C ILE A 59 12.28 -7.21 -6.68
N PHE A 60 10.96 -7.05 -6.62
CA PHE A 60 10.29 -6.52 -5.43
C PHE A 60 10.33 -7.49 -4.25
N ASP A 61 10.25 -8.79 -4.51
CA ASP A 61 10.29 -9.83 -3.48
C ASP A 61 11.72 -10.26 -3.11
N ASN A 62 12.74 -9.62 -3.69
CA ASN A 62 14.12 -9.97 -3.42
C ASN A 62 14.50 -9.70 -1.95
N ARG A 63 14.96 -10.73 -1.26
CA ARG A 63 15.40 -10.65 0.15
C ARG A 63 16.65 -9.80 0.35
N ASP A 64 17.44 -9.61 -0.71
CA ASP A 64 18.64 -8.76 -0.70
C ASP A 64 18.31 -7.27 -0.88
N ASN A 65 17.03 -6.90 -0.96
CA ASN A 65 16.62 -5.50 -1.03
C ASN A 65 17.10 -4.72 0.21
N LEU A 66 17.61 -3.51 -0.01
CA LEU A 66 18.12 -2.66 1.06
C LEU A 66 16.97 -2.21 1.98
N PRO A 67 17.01 -2.54 3.30
CA PRO A 67 15.99 -2.07 4.23
C PRO A 67 16.14 -0.56 4.46
N LEU A 68 15.28 0.25 3.82
CA LEU A 68 15.26 1.68 4.07
C LEU A 68 14.77 1.97 5.49
N ILE A 69 15.51 2.80 6.21
CA ILE A 69 15.30 3.06 7.64
C ILE A 69 14.92 4.51 7.94
N ALA A 70 14.03 4.66 8.93
CA ALA A 70 13.78 5.92 9.62
C ALA A 70 14.35 5.83 11.05
N ARG A 71 15.10 6.84 11.49
CA ARG A 71 15.70 6.86 12.84
C ARG A 71 14.80 7.58 13.83
N HIS A 72 14.49 6.90 14.93
CA HIS A 72 13.79 7.47 16.08
C HIS A 72 14.54 7.10 17.37
N GLY A 73 15.28 8.06 17.91
CA GLY A 73 16.15 7.85 19.07
C GLY A 73 17.24 6.80 18.77
N GLN A 74 17.27 5.74 19.57
CA GLN A 74 18.24 4.64 19.44
C GLN A 74 17.84 3.57 18.40
N TYR A 75 16.59 3.60 17.95
CA TYR A 75 16.05 2.60 17.03
C TYR A 75 15.96 3.10 15.60
N LEU A 76 16.21 2.18 14.68
CA LEU A 76 15.98 2.31 13.25
C LEU A 76 14.74 1.49 12.92
N HIS A 77 13.73 2.13 12.35
CA HIS A 77 12.48 1.50 11.96
C HIS A 77 12.50 1.23 10.46
N ASN A 78 11.95 0.09 10.07
CA ASN A 78 11.81 -0.32 8.70
C ASN A 78 10.42 -0.93 8.52
N TYR A 79 9.82 -0.67 7.37
CA TYR A 79 8.66 -1.40 6.89
C TYR A 79 9.11 -2.27 5.72
N TRP A 80 8.80 -3.56 5.80
CA TRP A 80 9.33 -4.59 4.91
C TRP A 80 8.23 -5.35 4.21
N ARG A 81 8.38 -5.62 2.92
CA ARG A 81 7.50 -6.48 2.14
C ARG A 81 8.33 -7.43 1.32
N ASP A 82 7.84 -8.65 1.17
CA ASP A 82 8.37 -9.68 0.30
C ASP A 82 7.28 -10.70 -0.05
N ALA A 83 7.63 -11.75 -0.79
CA ALA A 83 6.69 -12.80 -1.18
C ALA A 83 6.00 -13.50 0.01
N GLY A 84 6.63 -13.51 1.19
CA GLY A 84 6.06 -14.12 2.40
C GLY A 84 5.21 -13.15 3.22
N ASN A 85 5.45 -11.85 3.07
CA ASN A 85 4.77 -10.78 3.80
C ASN A 85 4.30 -9.70 2.80
N PRO A 86 3.29 -9.99 1.96
CA PRO A 86 2.84 -9.08 0.92
C PRO A 86 2.20 -7.80 1.49
N ARG A 87 1.54 -7.87 2.65
CA ARG A 87 1.09 -6.68 3.38
C ARG A 87 2.17 -6.11 4.28
N GLY A 88 3.13 -6.91 4.70
CA GLY A 88 4.40 -6.44 5.23
C GLY A 88 4.50 -6.37 6.74
N LEU A 89 5.74 -6.15 7.17
CA LEU A 89 6.17 -6.17 8.56
C LEU A 89 6.71 -4.81 8.94
N TRP A 90 6.16 -4.22 10.00
CA TRP A 90 6.79 -3.08 10.66
C TRP A 90 7.71 -3.59 11.76
N ARG A 91 8.98 -3.22 11.66
CA ARG A 91 10.04 -3.76 12.50
C ARG A 91 11.05 -2.69 12.87
N ARG A 92 11.83 -2.94 13.93
CA ARG A 92 12.91 -2.04 14.35
C ARG A 92 14.19 -2.79 14.69
N THR A 93 15.30 -2.07 14.68
CA THR A 93 16.60 -2.57 15.12
C THR A 93 17.43 -1.43 15.73
N THR A 94 18.61 -1.72 16.26
CA THR A 94 19.57 -0.70 16.69
C THR A 94 20.56 -0.39 15.58
N LEU A 95 21.19 0.79 15.60
CA LEU A 95 22.22 1.13 14.61
C LEU A 95 23.37 0.11 14.59
N ALA A 96 23.80 -0.38 15.76
CA ALA A 96 24.88 -1.35 15.87
C ALA A 96 24.53 -2.72 15.23
N ALA A 97 23.26 -3.13 15.33
CA ALA A 97 22.77 -4.33 14.65
C ALA A 97 22.61 -4.10 13.14
N TYR A 98 22.07 -2.93 12.74
CA TYR A 98 21.88 -2.54 11.34
C TYR A 98 23.18 -2.52 10.51
N MET A 99 24.31 -2.20 11.13
CA MET A 99 25.62 -2.18 10.46
C MET A 99 26.22 -3.57 10.21
N LYS A 100 25.57 -4.66 10.67
CA LYS A 100 26.01 -6.03 10.40
C LYS A 100 25.45 -6.53 9.07
N ALA A 101 26.05 -7.60 8.54
CA ALA A 101 25.58 -8.23 7.30
C ALA A 101 24.15 -8.77 7.39
N ASP A 102 23.76 -9.29 8.55
CA ASP A 102 22.41 -9.77 8.83
C ASP A 102 21.85 -9.10 10.10
N PRO A 103 21.21 -7.93 9.95
CA PRO A 103 20.70 -7.18 11.07
C PRO A 103 19.50 -7.89 11.70
N GLN A 104 19.54 -8.10 13.00
CA GLN A 104 18.43 -8.69 13.74
C GLN A 104 17.33 -7.64 13.94
N TRP A 105 16.11 -7.98 13.54
CA TRP A 105 14.95 -7.11 13.62
C TRP A 105 13.97 -7.58 14.70
N GLU A 106 13.51 -6.64 15.51
CA GLU A 106 12.37 -6.80 16.41
C GLU A 106 11.09 -6.47 15.64
N LEU A 107 10.19 -7.44 15.53
CA LEU A 107 8.89 -7.25 14.92
C LEU A 107 7.99 -6.42 15.85
N LEU A 108 7.39 -5.35 15.33
CA LEU A 108 6.45 -4.49 16.05
C LEU A 108 5.01 -4.77 15.62
N LEU A 109 4.80 -4.94 14.31
CA LEU A 109 3.50 -5.28 13.72
C LEU A 109 3.70 -6.18 12.50
N ASP A 110 2.91 -7.25 12.45
CA ASP A 110 2.69 -8.06 11.26
C ASP A 110 1.34 -7.66 10.65
N LEU A 111 1.37 -6.97 9.52
CA LEU A 111 0.14 -6.50 8.87
C LEU A 111 -0.60 -7.62 8.15
N ASP A 112 0.12 -8.67 7.72
CA ASP A 112 -0.48 -9.87 7.13
C ASP A 112 -1.31 -10.62 8.18
N ALA A 113 -0.75 -10.81 9.38
CA ALA A 113 -1.46 -11.42 10.49
C ALA A 113 -2.66 -10.58 10.95
N LEU A 114 -2.53 -9.25 11.02
CA LEU A 114 -3.61 -8.36 11.43
C LEU A 114 -4.78 -8.38 10.42
N ALA A 115 -4.48 -8.27 9.12
CA ALA A 115 -5.51 -8.36 8.08
C ALA A 115 -6.24 -9.70 8.12
N ALA A 116 -5.52 -10.80 8.36
CA ALA A 116 -6.11 -12.12 8.50
C ALA A 116 -6.99 -12.25 9.76
N SER A 117 -6.60 -11.66 10.89
CA SER A 117 -7.40 -11.72 12.13
C SER A 117 -8.68 -10.92 12.04
N ASP A 118 -8.61 -9.75 11.42
CA ASP A 118 -9.73 -8.81 11.34
C ASP A 118 -10.65 -9.14 10.17
N GLY A 119 -10.16 -9.86 9.16
CA GLY A 119 -10.87 -10.10 7.91
C GLY A 119 -10.94 -8.85 7.02
N GLU A 120 -10.03 -7.90 7.23
CA GLU A 120 -10.02 -6.59 6.57
C GLU A 120 -8.79 -6.42 5.67
N ASP A 121 -8.93 -5.64 4.60
CA ASP A 121 -7.86 -5.37 3.63
C ASP A 121 -6.95 -4.23 4.11
N TRP A 122 -6.29 -4.41 5.25
CA TRP A 122 -5.41 -3.38 5.80
C TRP A 122 -4.24 -3.03 4.87
N ILE A 123 -3.97 -1.74 4.75
CA ILE A 123 -2.87 -1.15 3.97
C ILE A 123 -2.04 -0.28 4.90
N TRP A 124 -0.72 -0.29 4.71
CA TRP A 124 0.21 0.58 5.43
C TRP A 124 0.44 1.90 4.69
N ASP A 125 0.22 3.04 5.37
CA ASP A 125 0.55 4.40 4.92
C ASP A 125 1.55 5.11 5.87
N GLY A 126 1.93 4.46 6.97
CA GLY A 126 3.09 4.84 7.78
C GLY A 126 2.86 4.76 9.28
N ALA A 127 3.86 5.26 10.02
CA ALA A 127 3.78 5.38 11.47
C ALA A 127 4.28 6.75 11.93
N SER A 128 3.53 7.35 12.83
CA SER A 128 3.91 8.56 13.56
C SER A 128 4.21 8.19 15.01
N ILE A 129 5.49 8.22 15.36
CA ILE A 129 5.96 7.88 16.71
C ILE A 129 5.87 9.12 17.61
N GLU A 130 5.39 8.92 18.83
CA GLU A 130 5.35 9.95 19.88
C GLU A 130 6.73 10.60 20.06
N PRO A 131 6.88 11.94 19.90
CA PRO A 131 8.19 12.58 19.89
C PRO A 131 8.94 12.53 21.22
N GLU A 132 8.21 12.64 22.33
CA GLU A 132 8.74 12.82 23.68
C GLU A 132 9.25 11.49 24.26
N ARG A 133 8.35 10.53 24.47
CA ARG A 133 8.66 9.24 25.09
C ARG A 133 9.01 8.15 24.08
N ARG A 134 8.43 8.22 22.87
CA ARG A 134 8.64 7.24 21.79
C ARG A 134 8.20 5.82 22.18
N GLU A 135 7.19 5.75 23.05
CA GLU A 135 6.61 4.50 23.54
C GLU A 135 5.31 4.16 22.78
N ARG A 136 4.75 5.13 22.05
CA ARG A 136 3.51 5.00 21.30
C ARG A 136 3.69 5.39 19.85
N ALA A 137 2.91 4.76 18.99
CA ALA A 137 2.81 5.11 17.58
C ALA A 137 1.35 5.16 17.14
N VAL A 138 1.04 6.09 16.25
CA VAL A 138 -0.20 6.10 15.48
C VAL A 138 0.13 5.59 14.08
N LEU A 139 -0.58 4.55 13.66
CA LEU A 139 -0.45 3.99 12.33
C LEU A 139 -1.40 4.73 11.38
N ARG A 140 -0.97 4.90 10.14
CA ARG A 140 -1.76 5.45 9.05
C ARG A 140 -1.91 4.40 7.97
#